data_AF-A0A9X8VHA3-F1
#
_entry.id   AF-A0A9X8VHA3-F1
#
_cell.length_a   1.000
_cell.length_b   1.000
_cell.length_c   1.000
_cell.angle_alpha   90.00
_cell.angle_beta   90.00
_cell.angle_gamma   90.00
#
_symmetry.space_group_name_H-M   'P 1'
#
loop_
_entity.id
_entity.type
_entity.pdbx_description
1 polymer ?
#
loop_
_entity_poly.entity_id
_entity_poly.type
_entity_poly.pdbx_seq_one_letter_code
_entity_poly.pdbx_strand_id
1 'polypeptide(L)'
;MALSSAVKDQIGQWYKALQQQIPDFISRAPQRQMIAEVAKTLAGDYPRHLAIEAPTGVGKTLSYLIPGIAVGRAESKPLVVSTANVALQDQIYSKDLPLLKKIIPDLKFTGAFGRGRYVCPRNLAAMSTDVSQQGDLTLFLDDELAPS
;
A
#
# COMPACT_ATOMS: atom_id res chain seq x y z
N MET A 1 14.60 8.37 16.41
CA MET A 1 15.45 7.36 17.07
C MET A 1 16.40 6.86 15.99
N ALA A 2 17.72 6.92 16.21
CA ALA A 2 18.64 6.69 15.10
C ALA A 2 18.42 5.32 14.41
N LEU A 3 18.49 5.24 13.08
CA LEU A 3 18.30 4.00 12.33
C LEU A 3 19.27 2.90 12.82
N SER A 4 18.73 1.91 13.54
CA SER A 4 19.53 0.87 14.20
C SER A 4 20.20 -0.08 13.21
N SER A 5 21.30 -0.71 13.61
CA SER A 5 22.00 -1.72 12.80
C SER A 5 21.09 -2.90 12.46
N ALA A 6 20.29 -3.38 13.41
CA ALA A 6 19.35 -4.47 13.20
C ALA A 6 18.33 -4.15 12.09
N VAL A 7 17.79 -2.92 12.05
CA VAL A 7 16.85 -2.50 11.00
C VAL A 7 17.55 -2.43 9.63
N LYS A 8 18.80 -1.94 9.58
CA LYS A 8 19.59 -1.91 8.34
C LYS A 8 19.83 -3.30 7.78
N ASP A 9 20.23 -4.23 8.65
CA ASP A 9 20.48 -5.62 8.28
C ASP A 9 19.20 -6.29 7.77
N GLN A 10 18.06 -6.03 8.42
CA GLN A 10 16.77 -6.57 8.01
C GLN A 10 16.31 -6.03 6.66
N ILE A 11 16.46 -4.73 6.41
CA ILE A 11 16.20 -4.13 5.09
C ILE A 11 17.08 -4.78 4.02
N GLY A 12 18.36 -4.98 4.31
CA GLY A 12 19.30 -5.63 3.39
C GLY A 12 18.93 -7.09 3.08
N GLN A 13 18.54 -7.86 4.09
CA GLN A 13 18.09 -9.24 3.94
C GLN A 13 16.82 -9.33 3.09
N TRP A 14 15.81 -8.50 3.37
CA TRP A 14 14.57 -8.49 2.58
C TRP A 14 14.81 -8.04 1.14
N TYR A 15 15.67 -7.05 0.92
CA TYR A 15 16.03 -6.62 -0.43
C TYR A 15 16.76 -7.73 -1.22
N LYS A 16 17.63 -8.51 -0.57
CA LYS A 16 18.29 -9.66 -1.19
C LYS A 16 17.31 -10.79 -1.49
N ALA A 17 16.39 -11.10 -0.57
CA ALA A 17 15.35 -12.11 -0.79
C ALA A 17 14.39 -11.71 -1.92
N LEU A 18 14.08 -10.42 -2.06
CA LEU A 18 13.29 -9.90 -3.18
C LEU A 18 13.94 -10.18 -4.55
N GLN A 19 15.25 -9.96 -4.65
CA GLN A 19 16.02 -10.24 -5.87
C GLN A 19 15.92 -11.70 -6.31
N GLN A 20 15.77 -12.63 -5.36
CA GLN A 20 15.65 -14.06 -5.64
C GLN A 20 14.23 -14.47 -6.03
N GLN A 21 13.21 -13.70 -5.64
CA GLN A 21 11.80 -14.00 -5.89
C GLN A 21 11.27 -13.42 -7.21
N ILE A 22 11.87 -12.33 -7.70
CA ILE A 22 11.47 -11.72 -8.97
C ILE A 22 12.44 -12.19 -10.07
N PRO A 23 11.97 -12.95 -11.07
CA PRO A 23 12.79 -13.26 -12.24
C PRO A 23 13.17 -11.95 -12.96
N ASP A 24 14.41 -11.86 -13.42
CA ASP A 24 14.97 -10.66 -14.08
C ASP A 24 14.96 -9.39 -13.22
N PHE A 25 15.07 -9.53 -11.89
CA PHE A 25 15.19 -8.36 -11.02
C PHE A 25 16.47 -7.58 -11.31
N ILE A 26 16.32 -6.33 -11.75
CA ILE A 26 17.44 -5.41 -11.97
C ILE A 26 17.55 -4.45 -10.78
N SER A 27 18.56 -4.66 -9.95
CA SER A 27 18.93 -3.75 -8.85
C SER A 27 19.50 -2.45 -9.41
N ARG A 28 18.86 -1.32 -9.09
CA ARG A 28 19.27 0.02 -9.58
C ARG A 28 19.78 0.89 -8.44
N ALA A 29 20.80 1.71 -8.69
CA ALA A 29 21.32 2.63 -7.67
C ALA A 29 20.27 3.61 -7.11
N PRO A 30 19.38 4.21 -7.94
CA PRO A 30 18.28 5.06 -7.43
C PRO A 30 17.34 4.33 -6.48
N GLN A 31 17.12 3.03 -6.68
CA GLN A 31 16.27 2.22 -5.81
C GLN A 31 16.86 2.11 -4.40
N ARG A 32 18.16 1.79 -4.31
CA ARG A 32 18.88 1.68 -3.03
C ARG A 32 18.99 3.03 -2.32
N GLN A 33 19.18 4.10 -3.08
CA GLN A 33 19.20 5.45 -2.54
C GLN A 33 17.83 5.82 -1.94
N MET A 34 16.73 5.58 -2.68
CA MET A 34 15.39 5.82 -2.17
C MET A 34 15.09 5.01 -0.90
N ILE A 35 15.49 3.73 -0.85
CA ILE A 35 15.34 2.88 0.34
C ILE A 35 16.06 3.51 1.55
N ALA A 36 17.31 3.94 1.36
CA ALA A 36 18.12 4.51 2.44
C ALA A 36 17.52 5.83 2.95
N GLU A 37 17.11 6.72 2.05
CA GLU A 37 16.56 8.03 2.43
C GLU A 37 15.20 7.91 3.11
N VAL A 38 14.34 6.98 2.64
CA VAL A 38 13.07 6.66 3.32
C VAL A 38 13.33 6.08 4.70
N ALA A 39 14.24 5.11 4.85
CA ALA A 39 14.54 4.48 6.13
C ALA A 39 15.04 5.50 7.18
N LYS A 40 16.00 6.34 6.80
CA LYS A 40 16.55 7.38 7.67
C LYS A 40 15.48 8.40 8.08
N THR A 41 14.63 8.82 7.15
CA THR A 41 13.55 9.78 7.44
C THR A 41 12.53 9.19 8.41
N LEU A 42 12.07 7.97 8.16
CA LEU A 42 11.07 7.32 9.02
C LEU A 42 11.62 7.01 10.42
N ALA A 43 12.90 6.68 10.55
CA ALA A 43 13.56 6.51 11.84
C ALA A 43 13.75 7.85 12.60
N GLY A 44 13.68 8.99 11.89
CA GLY A 44 13.90 10.31 12.47
C GLY A 44 15.37 10.71 12.56
N ASP A 45 16.21 10.21 11.66
CA ASP A 45 17.60 10.69 11.45
C ASP A 45 17.62 12.05 10.73
N TYR A 46 16.52 12.40 10.07
CA TYR A 46 16.37 13.51 9.13
C TYR A 46 15.14 14.38 9.47
N PRO A 47 14.92 15.50 8.73
CA PRO A 47 13.75 16.34 8.89
C PRO A 47 12.43 15.57 8.86
N ARG A 48 11.38 16.18 9.44
CA ARG A 48 10.06 15.57 9.65
C ARG A 48 9.47 14.87 8.42
N HIS A 49 9.71 15.40 7.22
CA HIS A 49 9.14 14.93 5.96
C HIS A 49 10.21 14.83 4.87
N LEU A 50 10.04 13.86 3.96
CA LEU A 50 10.90 13.62 2.81
C LEU A 50 10.09 13.72 1.52
N ALA A 51 10.58 14.51 0.56
CA ALA A 51 10.07 14.56 -0.80
C ALA A 51 11.10 13.94 -1.75
N ILE A 52 10.70 12.90 -2.47
CA ILE A 52 11.54 12.22 -3.47
C ILE A 52 10.79 12.18 -4.79
N GLU A 53 11.42 12.70 -5.84
CA GLU A 53 11.02 12.41 -7.21
C GLU A 53 11.67 11.11 -7.67
N ALA A 54 10.84 10.16 -8.11
CA ALA A 54 11.30 8.90 -8.64
C ALA A 54 10.64 8.68 -10.01
N PRO A 55 11.39 8.46 -11.12
CA PRO A 55 10.82 8.21 -12.44
C PRO A 55 10.02 6.91 -12.52
N THR A 56 9.22 6.68 -13.57
CA THR A 56 8.54 5.39 -13.78
C THR A 56 9.56 4.27 -14.00
N GLY A 57 9.20 3.03 -13.68
CA GLY A 57 10.07 1.86 -13.92
C GLY A 57 11.23 1.65 -12.95
N VAL A 58 11.48 2.56 -11.99
CA VAL A 58 12.57 2.41 -11.00
C VAL A 58 12.24 1.49 -9.81
N GLY A 59 11.02 0.94 -9.75
CA GLY A 59 10.59 0.08 -8.64
C GLY A 59 10.21 0.86 -7.38
N LYS A 60 9.65 2.07 -7.53
CA LYS A 60 9.29 3.02 -6.46
C LYS A 60 8.55 2.37 -5.29
N THR A 61 7.57 1.52 -5.61
CA THR A 61 6.70 0.89 -4.62
C THR A 61 7.50 0.09 -3.60
N LEU A 62 8.37 -0.80 -4.08
CA LEU A 62 9.20 -1.63 -3.20
C LEU A 62 10.21 -0.79 -2.42
N SER A 63 10.69 0.31 -3.00
CA SER A 63 11.66 1.21 -2.37
C SER A 63 11.12 1.91 -1.12
N TYR A 64 9.82 2.21 -1.03
CA TYR A 64 9.23 2.75 0.21
C TYR A 64 8.62 1.67 1.09
N LEU A 65 8.12 0.57 0.54
CA LEU A 65 7.49 -0.49 1.32
C LEU A 65 8.49 -1.25 2.20
N ILE A 66 9.66 -1.65 1.65
CA ILE A 66 10.67 -2.41 2.42
C ILE A 66 11.13 -1.64 3.67
N PRO A 67 11.67 -0.41 3.54
CA PRO A 67 12.11 0.34 4.72
C PRO A 67 10.93 0.76 5.60
N GLY A 68 9.77 1.10 5.03
CA GLY A 68 8.59 1.49 5.80
C GLY A 68 8.07 0.36 6.70
N ILE A 69 8.03 -0.88 6.20
CA ILE A 69 7.64 -2.05 6.98
C ILE A 69 8.70 -2.34 8.06
N ALA A 70 9.99 -2.24 7.73
CA ALA A 70 11.07 -2.53 8.67
C ALA A 70 11.06 -1.56 9.86
N VAL A 71 11.02 -0.26 9.58
CA VAL A 71 10.98 0.80 10.60
C VAL A 71 9.66 0.74 11.37
N GLY A 72 8.52 0.58 10.68
CA GLY A 72 7.21 0.45 11.32
C GLY A 72 7.16 -0.72 12.30
N ARG A 73 7.73 -1.88 11.95
CA ARG A 73 7.84 -3.02 12.88
C ARG A 73 8.71 -2.74 14.08
N ALA A 74 9.90 -2.15 13.86
CA ALA A 74 10.82 -1.83 14.94
C ALA A 74 10.19 -0.85 15.96
N GLU A 75 9.35 0.07 15.49
CA GLU A 75 8.67 1.05 16.34
C GLU A 75 7.25 0.65 16.76
N SER A 76 6.78 -0.56 16.39
CA SER A 76 5.39 -1.01 16.59
C SER A 76 4.33 -0.02 16.06
N LYS A 77 4.61 0.61 14.92
CA LYS A 77 3.73 1.56 14.23
C LYS A 77 3.18 0.99 12.92
N PRO A 78 1.90 1.27 12.59
CA PRO A 78 1.35 0.90 11.29
C PRO A 78 1.96 1.76 10.18
N LEU A 79 2.29 1.13 9.04
CA LEU A 79 2.65 1.83 7.81
C LEU A 79 1.38 2.15 7.02
N VAL A 80 1.11 3.44 6.78
CA VAL A 80 0.03 3.89 5.90
C VAL A 80 0.61 4.32 4.56
N VAL A 81 0.14 3.68 3.49
CA VAL A 81 0.50 4.04 2.11
C VAL A 81 -0.75 4.61 1.44
N SER A 82 -0.67 5.87 1.03
CA SER A 82 -1.74 6.57 0.31
C SER A 82 -1.35 6.76 -1.16
N THR A 83 -2.31 6.61 -2.07
CA THR A 83 -2.12 6.74 -3.51
C THR A 83 -3.33 7.41 -4.15
N ALA A 84 -3.20 7.85 -5.40
CA ALA A 84 -4.16 8.76 -6.03
C ALA A 84 -5.53 8.14 -6.32
N ASN A 85 -5.60 6.84 -6.65
CA ASN A 85 -6.85 6.20 -7.04
C ASN A 85 -6.87 4.70 -6.69
N VAL A 86 -8.06 4.10 -6.79
CA VAL A 86 -8.29 2.68 -6.44
C VAL A 86 -7.51 1.72 -7.34
N ALA A 87 -7.33 2.01 -8.62
CA ALA A 87 -6.56 1.14 -9.51
C ALA A 87 -5.08 1.03 -9.06
N LEU A 88 -4.47 2.15 -8.66
CA LEU A 88 -3.11 2.14 -8.10
C LEU A 88 -3.06 1.45 -6.74
N GLN A 89 -4.10 1.60 -5.91
CA GLN A 89 -4.21 0.89 -4.63
C GLN A 89 -4.30 -0.62 -4.84
N ASP A 90 -5.11 -1.06 -5.81
CA ASP A 90 -5.26 -2.47 -6.18
C ASP A 90 -3.96 -3.04 -6.74
N GLN A 91 -3.18 -2.26 -7.50
CA GLN A 91 -1.86 -2.69 -7.93
C GLN A 91 -0.94 -3.01 -6.74
N ILE A 92 -0.89 -2.12 -5.74
CA ILE A 92 -0.10 -2.34 -4.52
C ILE A 92 -0.63 -3.55 -3.75
N TYR A 93 -1.96 -3.66 -3.62
CA TYR A 93 -2.63 -4.70 -2.82
C TYR A 93 -2.56 -6.10 -3.42
N SER A 94 -2.70 -6.22 -4.74
CA SER A 94 -2.79 -7.51 -5.44
C SER A 94 -1.46 -8.01 -6.01
N LYS A 95 -0.46 -7.13 -6.20
CA LYS A 95 0.83 -7.50 -6.78
C LYS A 95 1.99 -7.30 -5.81
N ASP A 96 2.18 -6.06 -5.34
CA ASP A 96 3.38 -5.68 -4.58
C ASP A 96 3.38 -6.27 -3.15
N LEU A 97 2.25 -6.17 -2.43
CA LEU A 97 2.11 -6.70 -1.07
C LEU A 97 2.16 -8.24 -1.01
N PRO A 98 1.51 -9.00 -1.91
CA PRO A 98 1.64 -10.45 -1.96
C PRO A 98 3.06 -10.92 -2.28
N LEU A 99 3.79 -10.17 -3.11
CA LEU A 99 5.21 -10.44 -3.35
C LEU A 99 6.04 -10.25 -2.07
N LEU A 100 5.82 -9.16 -1.33
CA LEU A 100 6.49 -8.94 -0.04
C LEU A 100 6.08 -9.98 1.01
N LYS A 101 4.85 -10.46 0.99
CA LYS A 101 4.36 -11.53 1.87
C LYS A 101 5.12 -12.85 1.69
N LYS A 102 5.62 -13.16 0.49
CA LYS A 102 6.49 -14.33 0.26
C LYS A 102 7.83 -14.23 0.98
N ILE A 103 8.35 -13.02 1.12
CA ILE A 103 9.64 -12.72 1.77
C ILE A 103 9.47 -12.50 3.27
N ILE A 104 8.29 -11.99 3.66
CA ILE A 104 7.92 -11.59 5.01
C ILE A 104 6.62 -12.32 5.38
N PRO A 105 6.71 -13.61 5.79
CA PRO A 105 5.52 -14.45 5.97
C PRO A 105 4.53 -13.94 7.04
N ASP A 106 5.00 -13.17 8.00
CA ASP A 106 4.22 -12.56 9.08
C ASP A 106 3.64 -11.17 8.72
N LEU A 107 3.81 -10.70 7.48
CA LEU A 107 3.30 -9.40 7.04
C LEU A 107 1.76 -9.35 7.06
N LYS A 108 1.19 -8.42 7.84
CA LYS A 108 -0.25 -8.14 7.85
C LYS A 108 -0.50 -6.85 7.09
N PHE A 109 -1.43 -6.88 6.14
CA PHE A 109 -1.83 -5.70 5.37
C PHE A 109 -3.33 -5.75 5.08
N THR A 110 -3.94 -4.58 4.92
CA THR A 110 -5.35 -4.43 4.56
C THR A 110 -5.53 -3.20 3.67
N GLY A 111 -6.63 -3.15 2.93
CA GLY A 111 -7.05 -1.99 2.16
C GLY A 111 -8.09 -1.17 2.92
N ALA A 112 -8.04 0.15 2.78
CA ALA A 112 -9.06 1.06 3.27
C ALA A 112 -9.69 1.80 2.08
N PHE A 113 -11.01 1.81 2.01
CA PHE A 113 -11.77 2.47 0.94
C PHE A 113 -12.89 3.33 1.55
N GLY A 114 -13.38 4.30 0.78
CA GLY A 114 -14.54 5.10 1.19
C GLY A 114 -15.80 4.23 1.28
N ARG A 115 -16.73 4.60 2.18
CA ARG A 115 -17.97 3.85 2.45
C ARG A 115 -18.77 3.52 1.19
N GLY A 116 -18.84 4.44 0.23
CA GLY A 116 -19.55 4.25 -1.04
C GLY A 116 -18.98 3.15 -1.95
N ARG A 117 -17.85 2.53 -1.59
CA ARG A 117 -17.26 1.40 -2.31
C ARG A 117 -17.67 0.03 -1.74
N TYR A 118 -18.47 0.01 -0.68
CA TYR A 118 -18.95 -1.23 -0.07
C TYR A 118 -20.45 -1.41 -0.33
N VAL A 119 -20.82 -2.60 -0.80
CA VAL A 119 -22.23 -2.98 -0.96
C VAL A 119 -22.86 -3.22 0.42
N CYS A 120 -24.08 -2.71 0.63
CA CYS A 120 -24.88 -3.00 1.81
C CYS A 120 -25.57 -4.38 1.63
N PRO A 121 -25.23 -5.41 2.43
CA PRO A 121 -25.82 -6.75 2.26
C PRO A 121 -27.34 -6.76 2.44
N ARG A 122 -27.87 -5.91 3.32
CA ARG A 122 -29.31 -5.76 3.56
C ARG A 122 -30.04 -5.23 2.31
N ASN A 123 -29.52 -4.17 1.69
CA ASN A 123 -30.15 -3.59 0.50
C ASN A 123 -30.03 -4.55 -0.70
N LEU A 124 -28.88 -5.23 -0.84
CA LEU A 124 -28.68 -6.24 -1.88
C LEU A 124 -29.67 -7.40 -1.75
N ALA A 125 -29.87 -7.91 -0.53
CA ALA A 125 -30.82 -8.99 -0.27
C ALA A 125 -32.25 -8.60 -0.66
N ALA A 126 -32.69 -7.39 -0.29
CA ALA A 126 -34.01 -6.86 -0.65
C ALA A 126 -34.18 -6.74 -2.17
N MET A 127 -33.20 -6.21 -2.88
CA MET A 127 -33.24 -6.12 -4.36
C MET A 127 -33.25 -7.49 -5.05
N SER A 128 -32.67 -8.52 -4.41
CA SER A 128 -32.59 -9.88 -4.98
C SER A 128 -33.83 -10.75 -4.74
N THR A 129 -34.72 -10.37 -3.80
CA THR A 129 -35.87 -11.19 -3.39
C THR A 129 -37.22 -10.72 -3.95
N ASP A 130 -37.33 -9.49 -4.46
CA ASP A 130 -38.60 -8.92 -4.94
C ASP A 130 -38.54 -8.38 -6.38
N VAL A 131 -39.06 -9.16 -7.35
CA VAL A 131 -39.36 -8.67 -8.72
C VAL A 131 -40.64 -7.81 -8.76
N SER A 132 -41.47 -7.89 -7.70
CA SER A 132 -42.83 -7.30 -7.68
C SER A 132 -43.07 -6.23 -6.60
N GLN A 133 -42.09 -5.92 -5.75
CA GLN A 133 -42.17 -4.84 -4.75
C GLN A 133 -40.94 -3.92 -4.83
N GLN A 134 -40.73 -3.26 -5.98
CA GLN A 134 -39.87 -2.09 -6.08
C GLN A 134 -40.54 -0.88 -5.40
N GLY A 135 -40.74 -0.97 -4.08
CA GLY A 135 -41.13 0.15 -3.23
C GLY A 135 -39.89 0.94 -2.83
N ASP A 136 -39.64 2.02 -3.56
CA ASP A 136 -38.93 3.21 -3.12
C ASP A 136 -37.58 3.00 -2.40
N LEU A 137 -36.59 2.47 -3.13
CA LEU A 137 -35.17 2.54 -2.74
C LEU A 137 -34.42 3.68 -3.46
N THR A 138 -35.16 4.62 -4.05
CA THR A 138 -34.64 5.78 -4.78
C THR A 138 -34.20 6.94 -3.87
N LEU A 139 -34.49 6.88 -2.56
CA LEU A 139 -34.21 7.97 -1.60
C LEU A 139 -32.71 8.34 -1.44
N PHE A 140 -31.78 7.55 -2.00
CA PHE A 140 -30.34 7.86 -2.00
C PHE A 140 -29.71 7.90 -3.39
N LEU A 141 -30.52 7.87 -4.46
CA LEU A 141 -30.04 7.98 -5.85
C LEU A 141 -30.15 9.41 -6.41
N ASP A 142 -30.81 10.33 -5.71
CA ASP A 142 -31.00 11.73 -6.11
C ASP A 142 -29.94 12.71 -5.56
N ASP A 143 -28.69 12.27 -5.40
CA ASP A 143 -27.57 13.20 -5.18
C ASP A 143 -26.66 13.18 -6.41
N GLU A 144 -26.98 14.11 -7.32
CA GLU A 144 -26.36 14.49 -8.60
C GLU A 144 -25.05 13.79 -8.99
N LEU A 145 -25.16 12.87 -9.96
CA LEU A 145 -24.09 12.53 -10.90
C LEU A 145 -24.50 12.97 -12.31
N ALA A 146 -24.61 14.29 -12.51
CA ALA A 146 -24.61 14.90 -13.83
C ALA A 146 -23.36 15.79 -13.97
N PRO A 147 -22.30 15.35 -14.66
CA PRO A 147 -21.35 16.30 -15.22
C PRO A 147 -22.01 16.98 -16.44
N SER A 148 -22.04 18.32 -16.43
CA SER A 148 -22.37 19.18 -17.58
C SER A 148 -21.43 18.95 -18.75
#